data_AF-A0A971HXQ0-F1
#
_entry.id   AF-A0A971HXQ0-F1
#
_cell.length_a   1.000
_cell.length_b   1.000
_cell.length_c   1.000
_cell.angle_alpha   90.00
_cell.angle_beta   90.00
_cell.angle_gamma   90.00
#
_symmetry.space_group_name_H-M   'P 1'
#
loop_
_entity.id
_entity.type
_entity.pdbx_description
1 polymer ?
#
loop_
_entity_poly.entity_id
_entity_poly.type
_entity_poly.pdbx_seq_one_letter_code
_entity_poly.pdbx_strand_id
1 'polypeptide(L)'
;MKIESFLGLLLMFAITLALGLALVWVNIERVDLAYELKTLERELQDKRDQHAKLEVERHYLLAPAQLRERANEMGLRPPVREQIRMLQQ
;
A
#
# COMPACT_ATOMS: atom_id res chain seq x y z
N MET A 1 -58.06 -10.50 -25.84
CA MET A 1 -57.34 -11.33 -24.85
C MET A 1 -55.99 -11.88 -25.34
N LYS A 2 -55.77 -12.17 -26.64
CA LYS A 2 -54.46 -12.68 -27.13
C LYS A 2 -53.33 -11.62 -27.20
N ILE A 3 -53.65 -10.35 -27.45
CA ILE A 3 -52.67 -9.26 -27.61
C ILE A 3 -52.04 -8.86 -26.27
N GLU A 4 -52.82 -8.76 -25.20
CA GLU A 4 -52.33 -8.49 -23.84
C GLU A 4 -51.32 -9.55 -23.37
N SER A 5 -51.59 -10.83 -23.65
CA SER A 5 -50.66 -11.92 -23.34
C SER A 5 -49.36 -11.85 -24.17
N PHE A 6 -49.45 -11.42 -25.44
CA PHE A 6 -48.27 -11.25 -26.28
C PHE A 6 -47.41 -10.06 -25.85
N LEU A 7 -48.04 -8.95 -25.45
CA LEU A 7 -47.36 -7.78 -24.91
C LEU A 7 -46.62 -8.11 -23.60
N GLY A 8 -47.27 -8.87 -22.71
CA GLY A 8 -46.66 -9.35 -21.47
C GLY A 8 -45.45 -10.27 -21.71
N LEU A 9 -45.53 -11.15 -22.72
CA LEU A 9 -44.40 -12.00 -23.13
C LEU A 9 -43.23 -11.17 -23.66
N LEU A 10 -43.52 -10.18 -24.52
CA LEU A 10 -42.51 -9.29 -25.08
C LEU A 10 -41.82 -8.46 -23.99
N LEU A 11 -42.59 -7.96 -23.02
CA LEU A 11 -42.06 -7.21 -21.88
C LEU A 11 -41.16 -8.09 -21.01
N MET A 12 -41.59 -9.32 -20.69
CA MET A 12 -40.76 -10.26 -19.95
C MET A 12 -39.46 -10.58 -20.68
N PHE A 13 -39.52 -10.80 -21.99
CA PHE A 13 -38.33 -11.04 -22.80
C PHE A 13 -37.37 -9.84 -22.77
N ALA A 14 -37.89 -8.62 -22.92
CA ALA A 14 -37.09 -7.40 -22.83
C ALA A 14 -36.43 -7.22 -21.46
N ILE A 15 -37.16 -7.49 -20.37
CA ILE A 15 -36.64 -7.43 -19.01
C ILE A 15 -35.54 -8.47 -18.82
N THR A 16 -35.74 -9.71 -19.26
CA THR A 16 -34.71 -10.76 -19.17
C THR A 16 -33.44 -10.37 -19.93
N LEU A 17 -33.56 -9.79 -21.13
CA LEU A 17 -32.40 -9.29 -21.87
C LEU A 17 -31.70 -8.14 -21.14
N ALA A 18 -32.46 -7.18 -20.62
CA ALA A 18 -31.90 -6.05 -19.87
C ALA A 18 -31.15 -6.52 -18.62
N LEU A 19 -31.71 -7.48 -17.87
CA LEU A 19 -31.06 -8.09 -16.72
C LEU A 19 -29.81 -8.87 -17.10
N GLY A 20 -29.84 -9.61 -18.21
CA GLY A 20 -28.68 -10.34 -18.72
C GLY A 20 -27.52 -9.39 -19.08
N LEU A 21 -27.82 -8.30 -19.78
CA LEU A 21 -26.83 -7.27 -20.11
C LEU A 21 -26.29 -6.55 -18.87
N ALA A 22 -27.17 -6.18 -17.93
CA ALA A 22 -26.76 -5.58 -16.67
C ALA A 22 -25.84 -6.52 -15.86
N LEU A 23 -26.13 -7.82 -15.85
CA LEU A 23 -25.30 -8.81 -15.17
C LEU A 23 -23.89 -8.89 -15.77
N VAL A 24 -23.79 -8.90 -17.11
CA VAL A 24 -22.50 -8.88 -17.81
C VAL A 24 -21.73 -7.61 -17.48
N TRP A 25 -22.39 -6.44 -17.51
CA TRP A 25 -21.77 -5.17 -17.15
C TRP A 25 -21.20 -5.18 -15.73
N VAL A 26 -22.02 -5.59 -14.74
CA VAL A 26 -21.57 -5.72 -13.34
C VAL A 26 -20.43 -6.71 -13.20
N ASN A 27 -20.44 -7.79 -14.00
CA ASN A 27 -19.37 -8.77 -13.97
C ASN A 27 -18.04 -8.19 -14.45
N ILE A 28 -18.05 -7.41 -15.54
CA ILE A 28 -16.85 -6.73 -16.07
C ILE A 28 -16.30 -5.77 -15.02
N GLU A 29 -17.13 -4.87 -14.48
CA GLU A 29 -16.73 -3.92 -13.44
C GLU A 29 -16.13 -4.62 -12.21
N ARG A 30 -16.76 -5.73 -11.79
CA ARG A 30 -16.28 -6.53 -10.67
C ARG A 30 -14.91 -7.15 -10.95
N VAL A 31 -14.68 -7.63 -12.17
CA VAL A 31 -13.40 -8.20 -12.57
C VAL A 31 -12.32 -7.12 -12.62
N ASP A 32 -12.63 -5.96 -13.19
CA ASP A 32 -11.71 -4.83 -13.26
C ASP A 32 -11.30 -4.36 -11.86
N LEU A 33 -12.27 -4.20 -10.94
CA LEU A 33 -12.00 -3.84 -9.56
C LEU A 33 -11.12 -4.89 -8.85
N ALA A 34 -11.34 -6.18 -9.12
CA ALA A 34 -10.52 -7.24 -8.54
C ALA A 34 -9.07 -7.20 -9.05
N TYR A 35 -8.86 -6.85 -10.32
CA TYR A 35 -7.52 -6.64 -10.87
C TYR A 35 -6.84 -5.41 -10.28
N GLU A 36 -7.57 -4.31 -10.13
CA GLU A 36 -7.05 -3.09 -9.51
C GLU A 36 -6.65 -3.36 -8.05
N LEU A 37 -7.51 -4.00 -7.27
CA LEU A 37 -7.23 -4.38 -5.89
C LEU A 37 -5.96 -5.22 -5.78
N LYS A 38 -5.84 -6.25 -6.63
CA LYS A 38 -4.65 -7.12 -6.65
C LYS A 38 -3.37 -6.35 -7.01
N THR A 39 -3.48 -5.35 -7.87
CA THR A 39 -2.34 -4.50 -8.24
C THR A 39 -1.94 -3.62 -7.07
N LEU A 40 -2.92 -2.99 -6.41
CA LEU A 40 -2.69 -2.15 -5.24
C LEU A 40 -2.12 -2.93 -4.05
N GLU A 41 -2.58 -4.17 -3.84
CA GLU A 41 -2.03 -5.08 -2.82
C GLU A 41 -0.54 -5.38 -3.08
N ARG A 42 -0.16 -5.60 -4.34
CA ARG A 42 1.25 -5.81 -4.70
C ARG A 42 2.09 -4.57 -4.47
N GLU A 43 1.62 -3.41 -4.91
CA GLU A 43 2.34 -2.15 -4.67
C GLU A 43 2.50 -1.86 -3.18
N LEU A 44 1.46 -2.10 -2.38
CA LEU A 44 1.51 -1.96 -0.93
C LEU A 44 2.55 -2.90 -0.32
N GLN A 45 2.59 -4.16 -0.76
CA GLN A 45 3.56 -5.14 -0.29
C GLN A 45 4.99 -4.72 -0.66
N ASP A 46 5.24 -4.32 -1.89
CA ASP A 46 6.56 -3.86 -2.35
C ASP A 46 7.04 -2.65 -1.53
N LYS A 47 6.15 -1.70 -1.23
CA LYS A 47 6.48 -0.54 -0.39
C LYS A 47 6.78 -0.94 1.06
N ARG A 48 6.05 -1.90 1.61
CA ARG A 48 6.32 -2.43 2.95
C ARG A 48 7.67 -3.13 3.03
N ASP A 49 8.01 -3.92 2.03
CA ASP A 49 9.30 -4.63 1.98
C ASP A 49 10.47 -3.64 1.85
N GLN A 50 10.32 -2.61 1.02
CA GLN A 50 11.28 -1.50 0.92
C GLN A 50 11.44 -0.77 2.26
N HIS A 51 10.34 -0.43 2.93
CA HIS A 51 10.38 0.24 4.22
C HIS A 51 11.07 -0.60 5.29
N ALA A 52 10.73 -1.88 5.39
CA ALA A 52 11.35 -2.81 6.34
C ALA A 52 12.87 -2.91 6.13
N LYS A 53 13.33 -2.97 4.87
CA LYS A 53 14.76 -2.96 4.55
C LYS A 53 15.44 -1.67 5.02
N LEU A 54 14.83 -0.52 4.72
CA LEU A 54 15.37 0.78 5.14
C LEU A 54 15.40 0.93 6.66
N GLU A 55 14.42 0.41 7.38
CA GLU A 55 14.44 0.41 8.85
C GLU A 55 15.60 -0.42 9.40
N VAL A 56 15.85 -1.61 8.86
CA VAL A 56 17.00 -2.44 9.27
C VAL A 56 18.31 -1.70 9.03
N GLU A 57 18.49 -1.11 7.85
CA GLU A 57 19.69 -0.32 7.54
C GLU A 57 19.83 0.90 8.46
N ARG A 58 18.73 1.62 8.72
CA ARG A 58 18.72 2.74 9.66
C ARG A 58 19.15 2.30 11.07
N HIS A 59 18.62 1.19 11.57
CA HIS A 59 18.99 0.65 12.87
C HIS A 59 20.46 0.23 12.93
N TYR A 60 20.97 -0.40 11.87
CA TYR A 60 22.39 -0.74 11.76
C TYR A 60 23.28 0.51 11.77
N LEU A 61 22.93 1.55 10.99
CA LEU A 61 23.69 2.80 10.92
C LEU A 61 23.67 3.58 12.25
N LEU A 62 22.58 3.50 13.00
CA LEU A 62 22.44 4.14 14.32
C LEU A 62 22.96 3.28 15.47
N ALA A 63 23.41 2.05 15.20
CA ALA A 63 23.91 1.18 16.25
C ALA A 63 25.14 1.83 16.92
N PRO A 64 25.21 1.88 18.27
CA PRO A 64 26.30 2.55 18.98
C PRO A 64 27.70 2.05 18.61
N ALA A 65 27.83 0.75 18.27
CA ALA A 65 29.07 0.17 17.78
C ALA A 65 29.53 0.80 16.46
N GLN A 66 28.63 0.89 15.47
CA GLN A 66 28.93 1.49 14.16
C GLN A 66 29.23 2.99 14.29
N LEU A 67 28.51 3.70 15.16
CA LEU A 67 28.76 5.12 15.44
C LEU A 67 30.12 5.32 16.11
N ARG A 68 30.52 4.45 17.05
CA ARG A 68 31.84 4.51 17.69
C ARG A 68 32.97 4.20 16.74
N GLU A 69 32.81 3.18 15.89
CA GLU A 69 33.78 2.84 14.86
C GLU A 69 34.02 4.02 13.92
N ARG A 70 32.96 4.60 13.36
CA ARG A 70 33.06 5.80 12.52
C ARG A 70 33.62 7.02 13.25
N ALA A 71 33.27 7.23 14.52
CA ALA A 71 33.85 8.31 15.32
C ALA A 71 35.37 8.14 15.45
N ASN A 72 35.83 6.91 15.72
CA ASN A 72 37.26 6.61 15.80
C ASN A 72 37.98 6.83 14.47
N GLU A 73 37.39 6.42 13.34
CA GLU A 73 37.95 6.67 11.99
C GLU A 73 38.12 8.17 11.70
N MET A 74 37.19 9.00 12.17
CA MET A 74 37.27 10.47 12.03
C MET A 74 38.13 11.13 13.12
N GLY A 75 38.78 10.34 13.99
CA GLY A 75 39.59 10.84 15.11
C GLY A 75 38.76 11.51 16.23
N LEU A 76 37.44 11.39 16.18
CA LEU A 76 36.51 11.92 17.17
C LEU A 76 36.54 11.03 18.42
N ARG A 77 36.65 11.66 19.58
CA ARG A 77 36.68 10.98 20.88
C ARG A 77 35.78 11.72 21.86
N PRO A 78 35.30 11.05 22.92
CA PRO A 78 34.61 11.74 24.00
C PRO A 78 35.47 12.88 24.54
N PRO A 79 34.91 14.07 24.77
CA PRO A 79 35.66 15.20 25.31
C PRO A 79 36.17 14.87 26.72
N VAL A 80 37.41 15.25 27.01
CA VAL A 80 38.00 15.08 28.35
C VAL A 80 37.48 16.17 29.30
N ARG A 81 37.59 15.93 30.61
CA ARG A 81 37.02 16.79 31.66
C ARG A 81 37.43 18.27 31.54
N GLU A 82 38.64 18.53 31.06
CA GLU A 82 39.20 19.87 30.83
C GLU A 82 38.57 20.62 29.63
N GLN A 83 37.90 19.91 28.73
CA GLN A 83 37.27 20.46 27.53
C GLN A 83 35.77 20.79 27.74
N ILE A 84 35.19 20.38 28.88
CA ILE A 84 33.77 20.57 29.19
C ILE A 84 33.60 21.81 30.06
N ARG A 85 32.95 22.86 29.54
CA ARG A 85 32.52 24.02 30.34
C ARG A 85 31.05 23.86 30.74
N MET A 86 30.78 23.88 32.04
CA MET A 86 29.42 23.97 32.60
C MET A 86 29.06 25.46 32.74
N LEU A 87 27.93 25.88 32.17
CA LEU A 87 27.35 27.21 32.43
C LEU A 87 26.47 27.09 33.68
N GLN A 88 26.75 27.85 34.73
CA GLN A 88 25.87 27.94 35.90
C GLN A 88 24.62 28.74 35.53
N GLN A 89 23.44 28.18 35.81
CA GLN A 89 22.17 28.92 35.87
C GLN A 89 21.99 29.52 37.26
#